data_AF-A0A5H2Q0J3-F1
#
_entry.id   AF-A0A5H2Q0J3-F1
#
_cell.length_a   1.000
_cell.length_b   1.000
_cell.length_c   1.000
_cell.angle_alpha   90.00
_cell.angle_beta   90.00
_cell.angle_gamma   90.00
#
_symmetry.space_group_name_H-M   'P 1'
#
loop_
_entity.id
_entity.type
_entity.pdbx_description
1 polymer ?
#
loop_
_entity_poly.entity_id
_entity_poly.type
_entity_poly.pdbx_seq_one_letter_code
_entity_poly.pdbx_strand_id
1 'polypeptide(L)'
;MQGREVKRQQWLTRPWRRDATGRAYLRADGYYVLSYTYEGAWRYEIRKINRSTREFCLVSDGYRSAMAARLAAFDAITELMRADAARLSEVA
;
A
#
# COMPACT_ATOMS: atom_id res chain seq x y z
N MET A 1 15.49 8.91 -14.15
CA MET A 1 14.28 8.63 -13.35
C MET A 1 13.56 7.42 -13.96
N GLN A 2 13.33 6.34 -13.23
CA GLN A 2 12.47 5.26 -13.76
C GLN A 2 11.01 5.76 -13.85
N GLY A 3 10.34 5.48 -14.97
CA GLY A 3 8.94 5.85 -15.21
C GLY A 3 7.98 5.18 -14.22
N ARG A 4 6.81 5.80 -13.99
CA ARG A 4 5.78 5.32 -13.05
C ARG A 4 5.37 3.87 -13.34
N GLU A 5 5.25 3.49 -14.61
CA GLU A 5 4.86 2.14 -15.02
C GLU A 5 5.90 1.08 -14.64
N VAL A 6 7.20 1.41 -14.77
CA VAL A 6 8.29 0.51 -14.36
C VAL A 6 8.26 0.28 -12.85
N LYS A 7 8.00 1.33 -12.05
CA LYS A 7 7.86 1.20 -10.60
C LYS A 7 6.65 0.36 -10.21
N ARG A 8 5.53 0.49 -10.92
CA ARG A 8 4.32 -0.34 -10.74
C ARG A 8 4.61 -1.81 -11.04
N GLN A 9 5.34 -2.11 -12.11
CA GLN A 9 5.75 -3.47 -12.44
C GLN A 9 6.66 -4.06 -11.35
N GLN A 10 7.68 -3.32 -10.92
CA GLN A 10 8.57 -3.74 -9.84
C GLN A 10 7.84 -3.96 -8.51
N TRP A 11 6.82 -3.15 -8.23
CA TRP A 11 5.97 -3.31 -7.05
C TRP A 11 5.24 -4.66 -7.04
N LEU A 12 4.76 -5.10 -8.19
CA LEU A 12 4.10 -6.40 -8.33
C LEU A 12 5.06 -7.57 -8.20
N THR A 13 6.33 -7.40 -8.60
CA THR A 13 7.36 -8.44 -8.47
C THR A 13 7.97 -8.54 -7.07
N ARG A 14 7.66 -7.60 -6.17
CA ARG A 14 8.17 -7.66 -4.79
C ARG A 14 7.67 -8.94 -4.09
N PRO A 15 8.44 -9.49 -3.14
CA PRO A 15 8.03 -10.68 -2.40
C PRO A 15 6.93 -10.33 -1.39
N TRP A 16 5.68 -10.41 -1.84
CA TRP A 16 4.50 -10.35 -0.97
C TRP A 16 4.49 -11.56 -0.06
N ARG A 17 4.77 -11.34 1.23
CA ARG A 17 4.74 -12.40 2.25
C ARG A 17 3.29 -12.70 2.62
N ARG A 18 3.05 -13.83 3.28
CA ARG A 18 1.73 -14.16 3.82
C ARG A 18 1.76 -14.07 5.33
N ASP A 19 0.73 -13.47 5.91
CA ASP A 19 0.55 -13.48 7.36
C ASP A 19 -0.08 -14.81 7.82
N ALA A 20 -0.25 -14.97 9.13
CA ALA A 20 -0.86 -16.17 9.72
C ALA A 20 -2.31 -16.41 9.26
N THR A 21 -2.98 -15.39 8.73
CA THR A 21 -4.34 -15.47 8.20
C THR A 21 -4.39 -15.70 6.69
N GLY A 22 -3.22 -15.84 6.03
CA GLY A 22 -3.11 -16.04 4.60
C GLY A 22 -3.20 -14.77 3.76
N ARG A 23 -3.27 -13.58 4.39
CA ARG A 23 -3.30 -12.29 3.67
C ARG A 23 -1.92 -11.97 3.14
N ALA A 24 -1.87 -11.52 1.89
CA ALA A 24 -0.61 -11.10 1.29
C ALA A 24 -0.22 -9.73 1.87
N TYR A 25 1.02 -9.57 2.33
CA TYR A 25 1.51 -8.31 2.84
C TYR A 25 2.89 -7.94 2.30
N LEU A 26 3.16 -6.64 2.29
CA LEU A 26 4.42 -6.05 1.87
C LEU A 26 4.76 -4.87 2.79
N ARG A 27 6.01 -4.80 3.25
CA ARG A 27 6.55 -3.64 3.96
C ARG A 27 7.32 -2.78 2.96
N ALA A 28 6.97 -1.51 2.86
CA ALA A 28 7.58 -0.58 1.93
C ALA A 28 7.51 0.85 2.45
N ASP A 29 8.63 1.58 2.42
CA ASP A 29 8.67 3.03 2.61
C ASP A 29 8.03 3.50 3.94
N GLY A 30 8.15 2.70 5.00
CA GLY A 30 7.55 2.99 6.32
C GLY A 30 6.07 2.62 6.45
N TYR A 31 5.50 1.99 5.43
CA TYR A 31 4.13 1.48 5.41
C TYR A 31 4.08 -0.06 5.36
N TYR A 32 3.04 -0.60 5.97
CA TYR A 32 2.65 -1.99 5.93
C TYR A 32 1.41 -2.11 5.07
N VAL A 33 1.54 -2.82 3.95
CA VAL A 33 0.49 -2.97 2.94
C VAL A 33 -0.02 -4.39 3.00
N LEU A 34 -1.34 -4.54 3.04
CA LEU A 34 -2.06 -5.79 3.00
C LEU A 34 -2.88 -5.85 1.71
N SER A 35 -3.01 -7.03 1.13
CA SER A 35 -3.85 -7.32 -0.02
C SER A 35 -4.55 -8.65 0.23
N TYR A 36 -5.88 -8.62 0.25
CA TYR A 36 -6.70 -9.77 0.57
C TYR A 36 -8.10 -9.64 -0.03
N THR A 37 -8.82 -10.75 -0.10
CA THR A 37 -10.23 -10.77 -0.50
C THR A 37 -11.12 -10.54 0.72
N TYR A 38 -12.15 -9.71 0.56
CA TYR A 38 -13.16 -9.41 1.56
C TYR A 38 -14.51 -9.28 0.85
N GLU A 39 -15.53 -10.00 1.33
CA GLU A 39 -16.89 -10.00 0.75
C GLU A 39 -16.92 -10.22 -0.78
N GLY A 40 -16.05 -11.11 -1.29
CA GLY A 40 -15.99 -11.45 -2.71
C GLY A 40 -15.23 -10.46 -3.60
N ALA A 41 -14.75 -9.35 -3.07
CA ALA A 41 -13.91 -8.39 -3.78
C ALA A 41 -12.48 -8.37 -3.24
N TRP A 42 -11.51 -7.97 -4.08
CA TRP A 42 -10.17 -7.69 -3.60
C TRP A 42 -10.12 -6.32 -2.94
N ARG A 43 -9.38 -6.22 -1.84
CA ARG A 43 -9.10 -4.98 -1.13
C ARG A 43 -7.63 -4.86 -0.77
N TYR A 44 -7.20 -3.64 -0.53
CA TYR A 44 -5.92 -3.36 0.09
C TYR A 44 -6.10 -2.54 1.37
N GLU A 45 -5.11 -2.63 2.23
CA GLU A 45 -5.04 -1.87 3.47
C GLU A 45 -3.60 -1.40 3.70
N ILE A 46 -3.42 -0.12 4.00
CA ILE A 46 -2.13 0.52 4.24
C ILE A 46 -2.12 1.04 5.66
N ARG A 47 -1.13 0.61 6.43
CA ARG A 47 -0.89 1.05 7.82
C ARG A 47 0.50 1.67 7.92
N LYS A 48 0.68 2.68 8.76
CA LYS A 48 2.01 3.26 9.02
C LYS A 48 2.74 2.41 10.06
N ILE A 49 4.02 2.08 9.85
CA ILE A 49 4.79 1.18 10.74
C ILE A 49 5.24 1.90 12.02
N ASN A 50 5.57 3.21 11.93
CA ASN A 50 6.15 3.98 13.04
C ASN A 50 5.17 4.95 13.74
N ARG A 51 3.89 4.97 13.36
CA ARG A 51 2.83 5.60 14.18
C ARG A 51 2.05 4.50 14.87
N SER A 52 1.42 4.80 16.01
CA SER A 52 0.50 3.86 16.65
C SER A 52 -0.48 3.36 15.59
N THR A 53 -0.52 2.05 15.36
CA THR A 53 -1.32 1.40 14.30
C THR A 53 -2.82 1.71 14.37
N ARG A 54 -3.27 2.37 15.45
CA ARG A 54 -4.61 2.89 15.67
C ARG A 54 -4.90 4.21 14.95
N GLU A 55 -3.89 4.98 14.57
CA GLU A 55 -4.08 6.37 14.11
C GLU A 55 -4.12 6.53 12.59
N PHE A 56 -3.53 5.59 11.84
CA PHE A 56 -3.53 5.67 10.38
C PHE A 56 -3.74 4.30 9.74
N CYS A 57 -4.92 4.12 9.16
CA CYS A 57 -5.29 2.98 8.35
C CYS A 57 -6.06 3.48 7.12
N LEU A 58 -5.47 3.33 5.93
CA LEU A 58 -6.14 3.61 4.67
C LEU A 58 -6.58 2.29 4.06
N VAL A 59 -7.87 2.15 3.76
CA VAL A 59 -8.44 0.91 3.22
C VAL A 59 -9.28 1.22 2.00
N SER A 60 -9.15 0.39 0.97
CA SER A 60 -9.99 0.48 -0.23
C SER A 60 -10.27 -0.91 -0.79
N ASP A 61 -11.50 -1.13 -1.22
CA ASP A 61 -12.04 -2.41 -1.71
C ASP A 61 -12.75 -2.24 -3.07
N GLY A 62 -13.38 -3.32 -3.57
CA GLY A 62 -14.06 -3.33 -4.87
C GLY A 62 -13.16 -3.69 -6.07
N TYR A 63 -11.93 -4.17 -5.84
CA TYR A 63 -11.03 -4.53 -6.93
C TYR A 63 -11.37 -5.91 -7.50
N ARG A 64 -11.31 -6.02 -8.84
CA ARG A 64 -11.59 -7.27 -9.56
C ARG A 64 -10.50 -8.33 -9.43
N SER A 65 -9.28 -7.95 -9.02
CA SER A 65 -8.15 -8.87 -8.90
C SER A 65 -7.14 -8.43 -7.84
N ALA A 66 -6.34 -9.38 -7.35
CA ALA A 66 -5.23 -9.12 -6.44
C ALA A 66 -4.26 -8.09 -7.02
N MET A 67 -3.97 -8.21 -8.32
CA MET A 67 -3.06 -7.30 -9.01
C MET A 67 -3.60 -5.88 -9.05
N ALA A 68 -4.90 -5.70 -9.32
CA ALA A 68 -5.54 -4.39 -9.29
C ALA A 68 -5.48 -3.75 -7.90
N ALA A 69 -5.77 -4.52 -6.83
CA ALA A 69 -5.66 -4.02 -5.47
C ALA A 69 -4.23 -3.63 -5.09
N ARG A 70 -3.22 -4.41 -5.50
CA ARG A 70 -1.80 -4.11 -5.23
C ARG A 70 -1.33 -2.87 -5.98
N LEU A 71 -1.74 -2.68 -7.24
CA LEU A 71 -1.41 -1.49 -8.03
C LEU A 71 -2.06 -0.24 -7.43
N ALA A 72 -3.32 -0.33 -7.02
CA ALA A 72 -4.00 0.77 -6.36
C ALA A 72 -3.34 1.12 -5.02
N ALA A 73 -2.87 0.11 -4.26
CA ALA A 73 -2.10 0.35 -3.05
C ALA A 73 -0.78 1.09 -3.32
N PHE A 74 -0.09 0.78 -4.42
CA PHE A 74 1.14 1.50 -4.81
C PHE A 74 0.86 2.98 -5.10
N ASP A 75 -0.21 3.26 -5.85
CA ASP A 75 -0.59 4.64 -6.16
C ASP A 75 -0.94 5.40 -4.87
N ALA A 76 -1.75 4.79 -3.99
CA ALA A 76 -2.12 5.37 -2.70
C ALA A 76 -0.89 5.66 -1.81
N ILE A 77 0.08 4.75 -1.72
CA ILE A 77 1.33 5.00 -0.96
C ILE A 77 2.12 6.15 -1.58
N THR A 78 2.18 6.21 -2.91
CA THR A 78 2.88 7.29 -3.62
C THR A 78 2.25 8.66 -3.31
N GLU A 79 0.92 8.72 -3.27
CA GLU A 79 0.17 9.92 -2.88
C GLU A 79 0.40 10.28 -1.40
N LEU A 80 0.37 9.29 -0.51
CA LEU A 80 0.66 9.49 0.91
C LEU A 80 2.08 10.01 1.15
N MET A 81 3.07 9.47 0.44
CA MET A 81 4.45 9.93 0.52
C MET A 81 4.59 11.37 0.02
N ARG A 82 3.89 11.74 -1.07
CA ARG A 82 3.86 13.13 -1.55
C ARG A 82 3.24 14.07 -0.53
N ALA A 83 2.12 13.67 0.07
CA ALA A 83 1.44 14.46 1.10
C ALA A 83 2.27 14.60 2.38
N ASP A 84 2.92 13.53 2.84
CA ASP A 84 3.83 13.58 4.00
C ASP A 84 5.07 14.45 3.69
N ALA A 85 5.62 14.40 2.47
CA ALA A 85 6.73 15.26 2.07
C ALA A 85 6.35 16.75 2.03
N ALA A 86 5.18 17.09 1.50
CA ALA A 86 4.66 18.45 1.53
C ALA A 86 4.48 18.95 2.97
N ARG A 87 3.86 18.15 3.85
CA ARG A 87 3.66 18.51 5.25
C ARG A 87 4.97 18.73 6.01
N LEU A 88 6.02 17.96 5.72
CA LEU A 88 7.33 18.15 6.34
C LEU A 88 8.02 19.42 5.85
N SER A 89 7.75 19.87 4.63
CA SER A 89 8.29 21.14 4.11
C SER A 89 7.60 22.38 4.68
N GLU A 90 6.37 22.26 5.17
CA GLU A 90 5.64 23.39 5.79
C GLU A 90 6.00 23.63 7.26
N VAL A 91 6.72 22.69 7.89
CA VAL A 91 7.08 22.72 9.32
C VAL A 91 8.59 23.02 9.52
N ALA A 92 9.36 23.14 8.43
CA ALA A 92 10.78 23.45 8.42
C ALA A 92 11.03 24.93 8.07
#